data_AF-A0A962WDK8-F1
#
_entry.id   AF-A0A962WDK8-F1
#
_cell.length_a   1.000
_cell.length_b   1.000
_cell.length_c   1.000
_cell.angle_alpha   90.00
_cell.angle_beta   90.00
_cell.angle_gamma   90.00
#
_symmetry.space_group_name_H-M   'P 1'
#
loop_
_entity.id
_entity.type
_entity.pdbx_description
1 polymer ?
#
loop_
_entity_poly.entity_id
_entity_poly.type
_entity_poly.pdbx_seq_one_letter_code
_entity_poly.pdbx_strand_id
1 'polypeptide(L)'
;MLHRLIPLCALLLLSRGVPAQSPMVALPDGVQTVPVWSAEELARDIAVRSLQRSEYASTHLIRLRGSEEPHFHDRHDLAITLLSGESVLHFADRDIALSAGDAAFIPRGSYHWAENTGTDASVVFAVFAPPFDGKDRRAAKPTTP
;
A
#
# COMPACT_ATOMS: atom_id res chain seq x y z
N MET A 1 28.60 -30.79 -52.32
CA MET A 1 28.23 -31.09 -50.93
C MET A 1 29.15 -30.25 -50.04
N LEU A 2 28.66 -29.12 -49.50
CA LEU A 2 29.44 -28.25 -48.63
C LEU A 2 28.74 -28.18 -47.27
N HIS A 3 29.44 -28.57 -46.22
CA HIS A 3 28.90 -28.77 -44.88
C HIS A 3 28.49 -27.44 -44.22
N ARG A 4 27.29 -27.46 -43.64
CA ARG A 4 26.70 -26.39 -42.82
C ARG A 4 27.53 -26.17 -41.56
N LEU A 5 27.87 -24.91 -41.28
CA LEU A 5 28.25 -24.45 -39.94
C LEU A 5 27.10 -23.59 -39.43
N ILE A 6 26.38 -24.09 -38.43
CA ILE A 6 25.36 -23.32 -37.69
C ILE A 6 26.12 -22.65 -36.53
N PRO A 7 26.16 -21.31 -36.44
CA PRO A 7 26.81 -20.67 -35.31
C PRO A 7 25.89 -20.83 -34.09
N LEU A 8 26.41 -21.51 -33.06
CA LEU A 8 25.78 -21.60 -31.75
C LEU A 8 25.92 -20.24 -31.06
N CYS A 9 24.97 -19.33 -31.30
CA CYS A 9 24.83 -18.11 -30.50
C CYS A 9 24.44 -18.52 -29.07
N ALA A 10 25.43 -18.58 -28.18
CA ALA A 10 25.21 -18.69 -26.75
C ALA A 10 24.50 -17.42 -26.27
N LEU A 11 23.17 -17.50 -26.14
CA LEU A 11 22.36 -16.47 -25.53
C LEU A 11 22.67 -16.46 -24.03
N LEU A 12 23.62 -15.63 -23.60
CA LEU A 12 23.83 -15.32 -22.19
C LEU A 12 22.59 -14.59 -21.69
N LEU A 13 21.64 -15.34 -21.14
CA LEU A 13 20.57 -14.85 -20.30
C LEU A 13 21.22 -14.27 -19.04
N LEU A 14 21.57 -12.98 -19.08
CA LEU A 14 21.82 -12.20 -17.88
C LEU A 14 20.50 -12.17 -17.11
N SER A 15 20.30 -13.13 -16.20
CA SER A 15 19.27 -13.00 -15.18
C SER A 15 19.61 -11.75 -14.40
N ARG A 16 18.87 -10.66 -14.67
CA ARG A 16 18.88 -9.50 -13.80
C ARG A 16 18.34 -9.99 -12.47
N GLY A 17 19.24 -10.40 -11.58
CA GLY A 17 18.88 -10.79 -10.23
C GLY A 17 18.04 -9.67 -9.65
N VAL A 18 16.81 -9.98 -9.23
CA VAL A 18 16.01 -9.04 -8.48
C VAL A 18 16.83 -8.74 -7.22
N PRO A 19 17.20 -7.47 -6.96
CA PRO A 19 17.96 -7.15 -5.76
C PRO A 19 17.22 -7.71 -4.56
N ALA A 20 17.92 -8.50 -3.74
CA ALA A 20 17.32 -9.13 -2.57
C ALA A 20 16.76 -8.02 -1.67
N GLN A 21 15.45 -8.01 -1.47
CA GLN A 21 14.82 -7.11 -0.53
C GLN A 21 15.14 -7.58 0.89
N SER A 22 15.74 -6.69 1.69
CA SER A 22 15.91 -6.95 3.12
C SER A 22 14.54 -7.09 3.77
N PRO A 23 14.36 -8.03 4.72
CA PRO A 23 13.12 -8.12 5.47
C PRO A 23 12.87 -6.80 6.22
N MET A 24 11.61 -6.43 6.32
CA MET A 24 11.15 -5.25 7.05
C MET A 24 10.21 -5.68 8.17
N VAL A 25 10.37 -5.08 9.35
CA VAL A 25 9.52 -5.34 10.52
C VAL A 25 8.76 -4.08 10.87
N ALA A 26 7.44 -4.12 10.71
CA ALA A 26 6.53 -3.11 11.24
C ALA A 26 5.96 -3.62 12.58
N LEU A 27 6.19 -2.89 13.67
CA LEU A 27 5.59 -3.15 14.97
C LEU A 27 4.47 -2.12 15.23
N PRO A 28 3.50 -2.43 16.10
CA PRO A 28 2.45 -1.49 16.49
C PRO A 28 3.00 -0.18 17.09
N ASP A 29 4.14 -0.25 17.78
CA ASP A 29 4.82 0.88 18.41
C ASP A 29 5.89 1.53 17.52
N GLY A 30 6.06 1.03 16.29
CA GLY A 30 6.96 1.61 15.30
C GLY A 30 7.47 0.61 14.28
N VAL A 31 7.84 1.09 13.11
CA VAL A 31 8.55 0.24 12.14
C VAL A 31 10.02 0.27 12.49
N GLN A 32 10.61 -0.89 12.85
CA GLN A 32 12.04 -0.94 13.12
C GLN A 32 12.78 -0.52 11.85
N THR A 33 13.35 0.70 11.90
CA THR A 33 14.14 1.42 10.89
C THR A 33 13.43 2.31 9.85
N VAL A 34 12.18 2.79 10.04
CA VAL A 34 11.45 3.61 9.02
C VAL A 34 10.73 4.83 9.68
N PRO A 35 10.67 6.04 9.06
CA PRO A 35 11.63 7.13 9.23
C PRO A 35 10.96 8.48 9.60
N VAL A 36 11.77 9.51 9.83
CA VAL A 36 11.32 10.91 9.82
C VAL A 36 10.61 11.18 8.48
N TRP A 37 9.33 11.57 8.51
CA TRP A 37 8.61 12.03 7.32
C TRP A 37 9.37 13.18 6.68
N SER A 38 9.58 13.15 5.36
CA SER A 38 10.19 14.28 4.66
C SER A 38 9.27 15.50 4.75
N ALA A 39 9.85 16.70 4.60
CA ALA A 39 9.05 17.93 4.58
C ALA A 39 7.98 17.90 3.47
N GLU A 40 8.27 17.26 2.33
CA GLU A 40 7.31 17.10 1.24
C GLU A 40 6.13 16.20 1.63
N GLU A 41 6.39 15.08 2.31
CA GLU A 41 5.33 14.19 2.80
C GLU A 41 4.51 14.84 3.91
N LEU A 42 5.13 15.64 4.77
CA LEU A 42 4.44 16.38 5.83
C LEU A 42 3.53 17.50 5.29
N ALA A 43 3.89 18.07 4.15
CA ALA A 43 3.11 19.12 3.49
C ALA A 43 1.84 18.59 2.78
N ARG A 44 1.71 17.27 2.61
CA ARG A 44 0.53 16.64 2.01
C ARG A 44 -0.46 16.20 3.07
N ASP A 45 -1.74 16.27 2.72
CA ASP A 45 -2.81 15.68 3.52
C ASP A 45 -2.74 14.15 3.48
N ILE A 46 -2.48 13.59 2.30
CA ILE A 46 -2.23 12.16 2.11
C ILE A 46 -0.84 11.95 1.53
N ALA A 47 0.02 11.26 2.27
CA ALA A 47 1.33 10.84 1.79
C ALA A 47 1.43 9.31 1.77
N VAL A 48 1.77 8.74 0.61
CA VAL A 48 1.97 7.30 0.44
C VAL A 48 3.44 7.06 0.13
N ARG A 49 4.10 6.25 0.96
CA ARG A 49 5.48 5.81 0.76
C ARG A 49 5.52 4.30 0.54
N SER A 50 6.01 3.88 -0.61
CA SER A 50 6.28 2.46 -0.87
C SER A 50 7.51 1.98 -0.12
N LEU A 51 7.43 0.76 0.42
CA LEU A 51 8.48 0.16 1.25
C LEU A 51 9.09 -1.08 0.59
N GLN A 52 8.27 -2.12 0.38
CA GLN A 52 8.70 -3.40 -0.20
C GLN A 52 7.75 -3.83 -1.32
N ARG A 53 8.25 -4.67 -2.23
CA ARG A 53 7.49 -5.19 -3.37
C ARG A 53 7.99 -6.55 -3.80
N SER A 54 7.12 -7.56 -3.75
CA SER A 54 7.37 -8.86 -4.37
C SER A 54 6.51 -9.03 -5.62
N GLU A 55 6.50 -10.24 -6.18
CA GLU A 55 5.54 -10.64 -7.22
C GLU A 55 4.10 -10.64 -6.70
N TYR A 56 3.89 -10.88 -5.40
CA TYR A 56 2.59 -11.16 -4.81
C TYR A 56 2.00 -10.01 -4.02
N ALA A 57 2.83 -9.11 -3.48
CA ALA A 57 2.36 -7.98 -2.69
C ALA A 57 3.28 -6.76 -2.76
N SER A 58 2.74 -5.62 -2.35
CA SER A 58 3.50 -4.41 -2.05
C SER A 58 3.10 -3.87 -0.69
N THR A 59 4.05 -3.31 0.04
CA THR A 59 3.81 -2.70 1.35
C THR A 59 4.11 -1.21 1.30
N HIS A 60 3.33 -0.43 2.05
CA HIS A 60 3.38 1.02 2.06
C HIS A 60 3.15 1.58 3.46
N LEU A 61 3.72 2.75 3.75
CA LEU A 61 3.20 3.62 4.81
C LEU A 61 2.28 4.65 4.18
N ILE A 62 1.11 4.86 4.78
CA ILE A 62 0.19 5.92 4.38
C ILE A 62 -0.01 6.83 5.59
N ARG A 63 0.28 8.12 5.41
CA ARG A 63 -0.01 9.16 6.39
C ARG A 63 -1.25 9.93 5.93
N LEU A 64 -2.22 10.07 6.81
CA LEU A 64 -3.49 10.73 6.52
C LEU A 64 -3.73 11.87 7.52
N ARG A 65 -3.85 13.08 6.98
CA ARG A 65 -4.38 14.28 7.64
C ARG A 65 -5.66 14.64 6.90
N GLY A 66 -6.80 14.65 7.58
CA GLY A 66 -8.12 14.81 6.96
C GLY A 66 -8.68 13.48 6.47
N SER A 67 -9.28 13.43 5.28
CA SER A 67 -9.96 12.25 4.75
C SER A 67 -9.52 11.86 3.35
N GLU A 68 -9.66 10.58 3.05
CA GLU A 68 -9.62 10.06 1.69
C GLU A 68 -10.93 10.37 0.96
N GLU A 69 -10.87 10.41 -0.37
CA GLU A 69 -12.07 10.38 -1.19
C GLU A 69 -12.60 8.94 -1.27
N PRO A 70 -13.94 8.71 -1.19
CA PRO A 70 -14.56 7.40 -1.39
C PRO A 70 -14.09 6.70 -2.66
N HIS A 71 -13.70 5.43 -2.56
CA HIS A 71 -13.20 4.69 -3.72
C HIS A 71 -13.32 3.16 -3.58
N PHE A 72 -12.91 2.50 -4.66
CA PHE A 72 -12.71 1.06 -4.77
C PHE A 72 -11.29 0.76 -5.26
N HIS A 73 -10.75 -0.38 -4.84
CA HIS A 73 -9.62 -1.03 -5.51
C HIS A 73 -10.16 -2.20 -6.34
N ASP A 74 -10.20 -2.06 -7.67
CA ASP A 74 -10.81 -3.08 -8.55
C ASP A 74 -10.01 -4.38 -8.63
N ARG A 75 -8.71 -4.35 -8.32
CA ARG A 75 -7.78 -5.46 -8.54
C ARG A 75 -7.04 -5.91 -7.29
N HIS A 76 -6.95 -5.07 -6.27
CA HIS A 76 -6.19 -5.34 -5.06
C HIS A 76 -7.08 -5.60 -3.85
N ASP A 77 -6.77 -6.66 -3.11
CA ASP A 77 -7.14 -6.71 -1.70
C ASP A 77 -6.17 -5.83 -0.91
N LEU A 78 -6.66 -5.25 0.19
CA LEU A 78 -5.91 -4.34 1.03
C LEU A 78 -6.01 -4.78 2.50
N ALA A 79 -4.88 -5.08 3.13
CA ALA A 79 -4.78 -5.21 4.58
C ALA A 79 -4.11 -3.95 5.14
N ILE A 80 -4.66 -3.38 6.21
CA ILE A 80 -4.06 -2.26 6.93
C ILE A 80 -3.84 -2.60 8.40
N THR A 81 -2.83 -1.97 8.99
CA THR A 81 -2.65 -1.88 10.44
C THR A 81 -2.41 -0.42 10.79
N LEU A 82 -3.19 0.15 11.70
CA LEU A 82 -2.99 1.51 12.19
C LEU A 82 -1.78 1.50 13.13
N LEU A 83 -0.72 2.21 12.79
CA LEU A 83 0.50 2.29 13.59
C LEU A 83 0.45 3.44 14.60
N SER A 84 -0.21 4.55 14.25
CA SER A 84 -0.36 5.70 15.13
C SER A 84 -1.57 6.56 14.75
N GLY A 85 -2.06 7.33 15.70
CA GLY A 85 -3.22 8.22 15.52
C GLY A 85 -4.55 7.49 15.68
N GLU A 86 -5.60 8.11 15.17
CA GLU A 86 -6.99 7.63 15.24
C GLU A 86 -7.64 7.83 13.87
N SER A 87 -8.44 6.86 13.42
CA SER A 87 -9.17 6.99 12.17
C SER A 87 -10.50 6.25 12.20
N VAL A 88 -11.46 6.72 11.42
CA VAL A 88 -12.66 5.96 11.09
C VAL A 88 -12.48 5.38 9.69
N LEU A 89 -12.68 4.08 9.57
CA LEU A 89 -12.77 3.38 8.29
C LEU A 89 -14.23 3.20 7.94
N HIS A 90 -14.62 3.81 6.83
CA HIS A 90 -15.97 3.74 6.30
C HIS A 90 -16.06 2.60 5.30
N PHE A 91 -17.02 1.70 5.52
CA PHE A 91 -17.44 0.65 4.59
C PHE A 91 -18.91 0.88 4.27
N ALA A 92 -19.36 0.55 3.06
CA ALA A 92 -20.76 0.63 2.60
C ALA A 92 -21.78 1.25 3.60
N ASP A 93 -22.22 0.48 4.61
CA ASP A 93 -23.19 0.84 5.65
C ASP A 93 -22.63 0.90 7.09
N ARG A 94 -21.31 0.88 7.29
CA ARG A 94 -20.65 0.82 8.61
C ARG A 94 -19.46 1.75 8.72
N ASP A 95 -19.37 2.40 9.87
CA ASP A 95 -18.24 3.21 10.29
C ASP A 95 -17.53 2.51 11.44
N ILE A 96 -16.23 2.25 11.26
CA ILE A 96 -15.41 1.52 12.23
C ILE A 96 -14.31 2.43 12.74
N ALA A 97 -14.38 2.82 14.01
CA ALA A 97 -13.28 3.52 14.67
C ALA A 97 -12.09 2.58 14.88
N LEU A 98 -10.90 3.07 14.55
CA LEU A 98 -9.62 2.37 14.64
C LEU A 98 -8.63 3.21 15.47
N SER A 99 -7.88 2.51 16.31
CA SER A 99 -6.77 3.05 17.11
C SER A 99 -5.47 2.29 16.82
N ALA A 100 -4.35 2.80 17.31
CA ALA A 100 -3.04 2.19 17.06
C ALA A 100 -3.00 0.72 17.53
N GLY A 101 -2.53 -0.16 16.65
CA GLY A 101 -2.53 -1.61 16.83
C GLY A 101 -3.69 -2.33 16.14
N ASP A 102 -4.78 -1.62 15.81
CA ASP A 102 -5.92 -2.22 15.11
C ASP A 102 -5.57 -2.54 13.65
N ALA A 103 -6.23 -3.56 13.11
CA ALA A 103 -6.06 -4.00 11.73
C ALA A 103 -7.40 -4.22 11.04
N ALA A 104 -7.42 -3.98 9.73
CA ALA A 104 -8.57 -4.24 8.88
C ALA A 104 -8.15 -4.91 7.58
N PHE A 105 -9.03 -5.76 7.05
CA PHE A 105 -8.89 -6.35 5.72
C PHE A 105 -10.05 -5.89 4.85
N ILE A 106 -9.71 -5.37 3.68
CA ILE A 106 -10.61 -4.76 2.72
C ILE A 106 -10.49 -5.57 1.42
N PRO A 107 -11.47 -6.43 1.12
CA PRO A 107 -11.47 -7.18 -0.13
C PRO A 107 -11.53 -6.23 -1.34
N ARG A 108 -10.90 -6.63 -2.44
CA ARG A 108 -11.04 -5.93 -3.73
C ARG A 108 -12.50 -5.69 -4.10
N GLY A 109 -12.76 -4.56 -4.75
CA GLY A 109 -14.11 -4.16 -5.15
C GLY A 109 -15.00 -3.71 -3.98
N SER A 110 -14.48 -3.63 -2.76
CA SER A 110 -15.22 -3.07 -1.62
C SER A 110 -15.15 -1.55 -1.63
N TYR A 111 -16.30 -0.89 -1.47
CA TYR A 111 -16.38 0.55 -1.24
C TYR A 111 -15.76 0.87 0.12
N HIS A 112 -14.80 1.78 0.14
CA HIS A 112 -14.22 2.28 1.39
C HIS A 112 -13.57 3.65 1.24
N TRP A 113 -13.32 4.28 2.38
CA TRP A 113 -12.41 5.40 2.58
C TRP A 113 -12.11 5.56 4.07
N ALA A 114 -11.00 6.22 4.37
CA ALA A 114 -10.62 6.54 5.75
C ALA A 114 -10.72 8.04 6.05
N GLU A 115 -11.12 8.36 7.28
CA GLU A 115 -11.06 9.69 7.86
C GLU A 115 -10.15 9.67 9.08
N ASN A 116 -9.17 10.58 9.15
CA ASN A 116 -8.41 10.82 10.36
C ASN A 116 -9.21 11.70 11.32
N THR A 117 -9.60 11.16 12.47
CA THR A 117 -10.39 11.85 13.50
C THR A 117 -9.53 12.50 14.59
N GLY A 118 -8.23 12.21 14.62
CA GLY A 118 -7.29 12.78 15.58
C GLY A 118 -6.76 14.17 15.20
N THR A 119 -6.13 14.85 16.15
CA THR A 119 -5.44 16.14 15.90
C THR A 119 -4.18 15.98 15.06
N ASP A 120 -3.44 14.90 15.32
CA ASP A 120 -2.29 14.48 14.54
C ASP A 120 -2.73 13.57 13.38
N ALA A 121 -1.83 13.40 12.41
CA ALA A 121 -2.10 12.51 11.29
C ALA A 121 -2.04 11.05 11.73
N SER A 122 -2.96 10.23 11.24
CA SER A 122 -2.87 8.78 11.37
C SER A 122 -1.84 8.22 10.39
N VAL A 123 -1.26 7.08 10.77
CA VAL A 123 -0.31 6.34 9.94
C VAL A 123 -0.74 4.89 9.88
N VAL A 124 -0.91 4.35 8.67
CA VAL A 124 -1.15 2.92 8.46
C VAL A 124 0.01 2.25 7.75
N PHE A 125 0.26 1.00 8.13
CA PHE A 125 0.96 0.04 7.30
C PHE A 125 -0.04 -0.64 6.38
N ALA A 126 0.11 -0.44 5.07
CA ALA A 126 -0.79 -1.00 4.06
C ALA A 126 -0.09 -2.11 3.27
N VAL A 127 -0.78 -3.24 3.10
CA VAL A 127 -0.37 -4.34 2.24
C VAL A 127 -1.41 -4.49 1.14
N PHE A 128 -0.98 -4.29 -0.10
CA PHE A 128 -1.79 -4.58 -1.27
C PHE A 128 -1.38 -5.92 -1.87
N ALA A 129 -2.37 -6.73 -2.24
CA ALA A 129 -2.19 -7.98 -2.96
C ALA A 129 -3.16 -8.05 -4.15
N PRO A 130 -2.70 -8.16 -5.41
CA PRO A 130 -1.31 -8.14 -5.89
C PRO A 130 -0.57 -6.81 -5.60
N PRO A 131 0.70 -6.63 -6.02
CA PRO A 131 1.42 -5.40 -5.77
C PRO A 131 0.76 -4.17 -6.42
N PHE A 132 0.44 -3.16 -5.63
CA PHE A 132 -0.22 -1.93 -6.07
C PHE A 132 0.57 -1.23 -7.19
N ASP A 133 -0.15 -0.82 -8.23
CA ASP A 133 0.40 -0.14 -9.42
C ASP A 133 -0.20 1.27 -9.63
N GLY A 134 -1.09 1.71 -8.72
CA GLY A 134 -1.75 3.02 -8.80
C GLY A 134 -2.87 3.12 -9.83
N LYS A 135 -3.24 2.02 -10.51
CA LYS A 135 -4.13 2.07 -11.69
C LYS A 135 -5.53 1.51 -11.46
N ASP A 136 -5.81 0.94 -10.29
CA ASP A 136 -7.09 0.28 -10.02
C ASP A 136 -8.01 1.06 -9.08
N ARG A 137 -7.63 2.30 -8.72
CA ARG A 137 -8.46 3.15 -7.87
C ARG A 137 -9.60 3.74 -8.69
N ARG A 138 -10.82 3.28 -8.44
CA ARG A 138 -12.04 3.86 -9.02
C ARG A 138 -12.73 4.74 -8.00
N ALA A 139 -12.88 6.03 -8.32
CA ALA A 139 -13.57 6.98 -7.46
C ALA A 139 -15.05 6.61 -7.27
N ALA A 140 -15.58 6.93 -6.10
CA ALA A 140 -16.97 6.79 -5.72
C ALA A 140 -17.49 8.12 -5.14
N LYS A 141 -18.79 8.19 -4.86
CA LYS A 141 -19.39 9.29 -4.11
C LYS A 141 -19.70 8.81 -2.70
N PRO A 142 -19.66 9.70 -1.69
CA PRO A 142 -20.16 9.37 -0.36
C PRO A 142 -21.58 8.82 -0.47
N THR A 143 -21.80 7.61 0.05
CA THR A 143 -23.14 7.10 0.27
C THR A 143 -23.71 7.84 1.47
N THR A 144 -24.74 8.66 1.24
CA THR A 144 -25.51 9.25 2.34
C THR A 144 -26.24 8.11 3.07
N PRO A 145 -26.24 8.08 4.41
CA PRO A 145 -27.06 7.14 5.18
C PRO A 145 -28.53 7.21 4.80
#